data_AF-A0A4Q9HWC1-F1
#
_entry.id   AF-A0A4Q9HWC1-F1
#
_cell.length_a   1.000
_cell.length_b   1.000
_cell.length_c   1.000
_cell.angle_alpha   90.00
_cell.angle_beta   90.00
_cell.angle_gamma   90.00
#
_symmetry.space_group_name_H-M   'P 1'
#
loop_
_entity.id
_entity.type
_entity.pdbx_description
1 polymer ?
#
loop_
_entity_poly.entity_id
_entity_poly.type
_entity_poly.pdbx_seq_one_letter_code
_entity_poly.pdbx_strand_id
1 'polypeptide(L)'
;MEQPEEWREQWQQYEQVDVTGSRRLVADVCSGIDMFADDEDVDPEVVIALAIAGAKAAEAAAGALETEWALYTPQQAAVVASALFAQLDATGKGLERLGEYLHVMAARGDAEMPEYSSDEGDRNLHDAEKALGCASQEAQGCVAGADRAVRSLTRTPFLGTLPTTPHETICAVAQHVDVEAKLLCDHHVHDEAELANSYSSGFGCGCRIELTDTSGTVWEFHRGDSVWYLLRLADIGDDGILRNWIELGPDNGCAHPGHLSTLIEQALSATH
;
A
#
# COMPACT_ATOMS: atom_id res chain seq x y z
N MET A 1 -12.09 5.06 32.60
CA MET A 1 -10.74 4.98 32.00
C MET A 1 -10.87 3.96 30.89
N GLU A 2 -11.28 4.44 29.72
CA GLU A 2 -11.35 3.59 28.51
C GLU A 2 -9.93 3.15 28.18
N GLN A 3 -9.73 1.85 27.98
CA GLN A 3 -8.45 1.35 27.50
C GLN A 3 -8.19 1.98 26.13
N PRO A 4 -6.99 2.51 25.84
CA PRO A 4 -6.66 2.98 24.51
C PRO A 4 -6.94 1.85 23.52
N GLU A 5 -7.71 2.18 22.47
CA GLU A 5 -8.12 1.22 21.47
C GLU A 5 -6.87 0.76 20.69
N GLU A 6 -6.30 -0.39 21.06
CA GLU A 6 -5.06 -0.95 20.49
C GLU A 6 -5.04 -0.94 18.95
N TRP A 7 -6.22 -1.04 18.32
CA TRP A 7 -6.35 -0.99 16.87
C TRP A 7 -6.05 0.39 16.27
N ARG A 8 -6.25 1.51 16.98
CA ARG A 8 -5.97 2.87 16.46
C ARG A 8 -4.47 3.14 16.35
N GLU A 9 -3.67 2.52 17.20
CA GLU A 9 -2.23 2.76 17.24
C GLU A 9 -1.47 1.86 16.25
N GLN A 10 -2.05 0.75 15.80
CA GLN A 10 -1.34 -0.22 14.98
C GLN A 10 -0.92 0.32 13.60
N TRP A 11 -1.75 1.14 12.94
CA TRP A 11 -1.37 1.80 11.69
C TRP A 11 -0.33 2.91 11.92
N GLN A 12 -0.47 3.67 13.02
CA GLN A 12 0.47 4.74 13.40
C GLN A 12 1.86 4.18 13.74
N GLN A 13 1.90 3.03 14.42
CA GLN A 13 3.16 2.33 14.69
C GLN A 13 3.80 1.79 13.40
N TYR A 14 2.98 1.41 12.40
CA TYR A 14 3.50 0.96 11.10
C TYR A 14 4.14 2.10 10.31
N GLU A 15 3.59 3.32 10.43
CA GLU A 15 4.14 4.55 9.85
C GLU A 15 5.49 4.94 10.47
N GLN A 16 5.65 4.80 11.79
CA GLN A 16 6.84 5.29 12.51
C GLN A 16 8.13 4.47 12.29
N VAL A 17 8.09 3.35 11.58
CA VAL A 17 9.21 2.40 11.53
C VAL A 17 9.77 2.29 10.12
N ASP A 18 11.00 2.80 9.97
CA ASP A 18 11.96 2.64 8.87
C ASP A 18 11.88 3.62 7.68
N VAL A 19 12.56 4.77 7.83
CA VAL A 19 12.75 5.83 6.81
C VAL A 19 13.75 5.43 5.71
N THR A 20 14.41 4.28 5.86
CA THR A 20 15.49 3.81 4.98
C THR A 20 15.16 2.51 4.23
N GLY A 21 14.02 1.88 4.50
CA GLY A 21 13.62 0.58 3.94
C GLY A 21 12.29 0.59 3.18
N SER A 22 11.66 -0.59 3.03
CA SER A 22 10.43 -0.85 2.24
C SER A 22 9.17 -0.08 2.66
N ARG A 23 9.27 0.83 3.64
CA ARG A 23 8.19 1.66 4.19
C ARG A 23 8.33 3.14 3.88
N ARG A 24 9.37 3.55 3.14
CA ARG A 24 9.56 4.92 2.65
C ARG A 24 8.32 5.48 1.96
N LEU A 25 7.64 4.67 1.14
CA LEU A 25 6.40 5.09 0.47
C LEU A 25 5.30 5.50 1.47
N VAL A 26 5.18 4.80 2.60
CA VAL A 26 4.19 5.15 3.65
C VAL A 26 4.54 6.51 4.25
N ALA A 27 5.82 6.73 4.60
CA ALA A 27 6.29 7.99 5.14
C ALA A 27 6.12 9.17 4.16
N ASP A 28 6.43 8.97 2.88
CA ASP A 28 6.28 10.00 1.85
C ASP A 28 4.81 10.41 1.67
N VAL A 29 3.89 9.43 1.68
CA VAL A 29 2.44 9.70 1.58
C VAL A 29 1.92 10.41 2.84
N CYS A 30 2.26 9.93 4.04
CA CYS A 30 1.81 10.55 5.29
C CYS A 30 2.36 11.96 5.47
N SER A 31 3.66 12.17 5.23
CA SER A 31 4.29 13.48 5.35
C SER A 31 3.64 14.52 4.42
N GLY A 32 3.17 14.10 3.24
CA GLY A 32 2.43 14.97 2.35
C GLY A 32 1.07 15.43 2.91
N ILE A 33 0.41 14.60 3.72
CA ILE A 33 -0.85 14.94 4.40
C ILE A 33 -0.58 15.84 5.62
N ASP A 34 0.43 15.51 6.42
CA ASP A 34 0.80 16.25 7.63
C ASP A 34 1.14 17.72 7.32
N MET A 35 1.77 17.98 6.17
CA MET A 35 2.05 19.34 5.69
C MET A 35 0.82 20.26 5.61
N PHE A 36 -0.38 19.70 5.46
CA PHE A 36 -1.63 20.46 5.39
C PHE A 36 -2.45 20.40 6.68
N ALA A 37 -2.15 19.46 7.57
CA ALA A 37 -2.91 19.24 8.81
C ALA A 37 -2.48 20.17 9.95
N ASP A 38 -1.24 20.67 9.93
CA ASP A 38 -0.62 21.44 11.01
C ASP A 38 -0.77 22.97 10.90
N ASP A 39 -1.48 23.49 9.88
CA ASP A 39 -1.68 24.93 9.71
C ASP A 39 -2.87 25.44 10.56
N GLU A 40 -2.65 26.48 11.36
CA GLU A 40 -3.70 27.08 12.22
C GLU A 40 -4.72 27.89 11.40
N ASP A 41 -4.34 28.36 10.21
CA ASP A 41 -5.19 29.10 9.27
C ASP A 41 -5.59 28.22 8.06
N VAL A 42 -6.40 27.19 8.30
CA VAL A 42 -6.80 26.24 7.25
C VAL A 42 -7.70 26.90 6.20
N ASP A 43 -7.18 27.07 4.98
CA ASP A 43 -7.94 27.49 3.79
C ASP A 43 -9.05 26.46 3.47
N PRO A 44 -10.29 26.87 3.13
CA PRO A 44 -11.33 25.95 2.66
C PRO A 44 -10.88 24.96 1.57
N GLU A 45 -10.00 25.37 0.66
CA GLU A 45 -9.44 24.49 -0.37
C GLU A 45 -8.61 23.34 0.23
N VAL A 46 -7.96 23.54 1.39
CA VAL A 46 -7.24 22.48 2.11
C VAL A 46 -8.22 21.44 2.64
N VAL A 47 -9.34 21.85 3.23
CA VAL A 47 -10.37 20.91 3.71
C VAL A 47 -10.95 20.08 2.56
N ILE A 48 -11.23 20.72 1.42
CA ILE A 48 -11.71 20.05 0.20
C ILE A 48 -10.66 19.08 -0.33
N ALA A 49 -9.40 19.50 -0.43
CA ALA A 49 -8.30 18.69 -0.93
C ALA A 49 -8.08 17.44 -0.06
N LEU A 50 -8.08 17.59 1.27
CA LEU A 50 -7.94 16.48 2.21
C LEU A 50 -9.11 15.48 2.11
N ALA A 51 -10.35 15.97 1.99
CA ALA A 51 -11.51 15.10 1.79
C ALA A 51 -11.43 14.29 0.48
N ILE A 52 -11.05 14.93 -0.63
CA ILE A 52 -10.87 14.27 -1.93
C ILE A 52 -9.71 13.27 -1.90
N ALA A 53 -8.59 13.65 -1.29
CA ALA A 53 -7.42 12.78 -1.15
C ALA A 53 -7.76 11.53 -0.32
N GLY A 54 -8.49 11.70 0.79
CA GLY A 54 -8.97 10.59 1.62
C GLY A 54 -9.88 9.64 0.85
N ALA A 55 -10.84 10.16 0.09
CA ALA A 55 -11.72 9.35 -0.76
C ALA A 55 -10.94 8.57 -1.82
N LYS A 56 -10.04 9.23 -2.54
CA LYS A 56 -9.19 8.58 -3.55
C LYS A 56 -8.28 7.50 -2.96
N ALA A 57 -7.71 7.76 -1.78
CA ALA A 57 -6.86 6.79 -1.09
C ALA A 57 -7.68 5.55 -0.68
N ALA A 58 -8.90 5.73 -0.18
CA ALA A 58 -9.79 4.63 0.18
C ALA A 58 -10.20 3.79 -1.05
N GLU A 59 -10.56 4.42 -2.16
CA GLU A 59 -10.87 3.74 -3.43
C GLU A 59 -9.67 2.96 -3.97
N ALA A 60 -8.48 3.58 -3.98
CA ALA A 60 -7.25 2.93 -4.43
C ALA A 60 -6.86 1.73 -3.55
N ALA A 61 -7.02 1.86 -2.22
CA ALA A 61 -6.77 0.76 -1.29
C ALA A 61 -7.75 -0.40 -1.52
N ALA A 62 -9.03 -0.12 -1.75
CA ALA A 62 -10.03 -1.14 -2.09
C ALA A 62 -9.67 -1.87 -3.40
N GLY A 63 -9.31 -1.13 -4.46
CA GLY A 63 -8.89 -1.72 -5.73
C GLY A 63 -7.59 -2.54 -5.61
N ALA A 64 -6.63 -2.10 -4.81
CA ALA A 64 -5.39 -2.85 -4.58
C ALA A 64 -5.66 -4.22 -3.92
N LEU A 65 -6.63 -4.29 -3.01
CA LEU A 65 -7.02 -5.52 -2.30
C LEU A 65 -7.72 -6.56 -3.20
N GLU A 66 -8.12 -6.20 -4.42
CA GLU A 66 -8.66 -7.15 -5.40
C GLU A 66 -7.57 -8.02 -6.04
N THR A 67 -6.29 -7.67 -5.85
CA THR A 67 -5.16 -8.42 -6.40
C THR A 67 -4.76 -9.57 -5.49
N GLU A 68 -4.40 -10.72 -6.08
CA GLU A 68 -4.00 -11.93 -5.34
C GLU A 68 -2.86 -11.67 -4.34
N TRP A 69 -1.93 -10.81 -4.72
CA TRP A 69 -0.70 -10.52 -3.98
C TRP A 69 -0.74 -9.18 -3.24
N ALA A 70 -1.93 -8.64 -2.98
CA ALA A 70 -2.12 -7.36 -2.29
C ALA A 70 -1.44 -7.32 -0.91
N LEU A 71 -1.53 -8.43 -0.16
CA LEU A 71 -0.96 -8.58 1.18
C LEU A 71 -0.39 -10.00 1.32
N TYR A 72 0.78 -10.13 1.95
CA TYR A 72 1.46 -11.41 2.13
C TYR A 72 1.17 -12.09 3.47
N THR A 73 0.70 -11.35 4.48
CA THR A 73 0.52 -11.88 5.84
C THR A 73 -0.77 -11.40 6.51
N PRO A 74 -1.32 -12.17 7.46
CA PRO A 74 -2.40 -11.70 8.34
C PRO A 74 -2.04 -10.41 9.10
N GLN A 75 -0.77 -10.22 9.44
CA GLN A 75 -0.29 -9.03 10.15
C GLN A 75 -0.37 -7.78 9.25
N GLN A 76 -0.04 -7.89 7.96
CA GLN A 76 -0.25 -6.80 7.00
C GLN A 76 -1.74 -6.50 6.84
N ALA A 77 -2.60 -7.53 6.79
CA ALA A 77 -4.05 -7.34 6.77
C ALA A 77 -4.58 -6.65 8.05
N ALA A 78 -3.98 -6.92 9.20
CA ALA A 78 -4.32 -6.22 10.45
C ALA A 78 -4.00 -4.73 10.38
N VAL A 79 -2.86 -4.34 9.80
CA VAL A 79 -2.47 -2.93 9.60
C VAL A 79 -3.44 -2.23 8.65
N VAL A 80 -3.77 -2.86 7.51
CA VAL A 80 -4.74 -2.29 6.56
C VAL A 80 -6.13 -2.18 7.19
N ALA A 81 -6.60 -3.21 7.90
CA ALA A 81 -7.88 -3.16 8.60
C ALA A 81 -7.92 -2.05 9.67
N SER A 82 -6.84 -1.92 10.44
CA SER A 82 -6.65 -0.82 11.41
C SER A 82 -6.76 0.56 10.75
N ALA A 83 -6.07 0.78 9.63
CA ALA A 83 -6.13 2.03 8.87
C ALA A 83 -7.53 2.30 8.28
N LEU A 84 -8.20 1.29 7.72
CA LEU A 84 -9.55 1.43 7.16
C LEU A 84 -10.58 1.75 8.25
N PHE A 85 -10.48 1.12 9.43
CA PHE A 85 -11.34 1.49 10.58
C PHE A 85 -11.04 2.91 11.07
N ALA A 86 -9.78 3.35 11.02
CA ALA A 86 -9.41 4.71 11.44
C ALA A 86 -9.98 5.74 10.46
N GLN A 87 -9.91 5.45 9.15
CA GLN A 87 -10.55 6.26 8.12
C GLN A 87 -12.08 6.32 8.30
N LEU A 88 -12.72 5.20 8.65
CA LEU A 88 -14.17 5.17 8.90
C LEU A 88 -14.57 6.00 10.13
N ASP A 89 -13.84 5.86 11.24
CA ASP A 89 -14.04 6.67 12.46
C ASP A 89 -13.82 8.17 12.19
N ALA A 90 -12.73 8.52 11.50
CA ALA A 90 -12.41 9.90 11.13
C ALA A 90 -13.45 10.49 10.17
N THR A 91 -13.92 9.69 9.19
CA THR A 91 -14.99 10.09 8.26
C THR A 91 -16.30 10.33 9.00
N GLY A 92 -16.68 9.45 9.94
CA GLY A 92 -17.88 9.64 10.76
C GLY A 92 -17.83 10.95 11.55
N LYS A 93 -16.70 11.23 12.21
CA LYS A 93 -16.46 12.52 12.89
C LYS A 93 -16.49 13.70 11.91
N GLY A 94 -15.90 13.56 10.73
CA GLY A 94 -15.91 14.58 9.68
C GLY A 94 -17.32 14.93 9.18
N LEU A 95 -18.18 13.91 8.99
CA LEU A 95 -19.58 14.10 8.60
C LEU A 95 -20.40 14.81 9.69
N GLU A 96 -20.19 14.45 10.96
CA GLU A 96 -20.79 15.14 12.10
C GLU A 96 -20.37 16.61 12.14
N ARG A 97 -19.06 16.89 12.02
CA ARG A 97 -18.52 18.26 11.97
C ARG A 97 -19.03 19.04 10.77
N LEU A 98 -19.18 18.41 9.60
CA LEU A 98 -19.73 19.06 8.42
C LEU A 98 -21.19 19.45 8.65
N GLY A 99 -21.99 18.58 9.28
CA GLY A 99 -23.36 18.90 9.69
C GLY A 99 -23.41 20.09 10.65
N GLU A 100 -22.55 20.11 11.67
CA GLU A 100 -22.41 21.24 12.59
C GLU A 100 -22.00 22.54 11.85
N TYR A 101 -21.13 22.44 10.86
CA TYR A 101 -20.65 23.60 10.10
C TYR A 101 -21.74 24.23 9.22
N LEU A 102 -22.75 23.47 8.78
CA LEU A 102 -23.92 24.03 8.08
C LEU A 102 -24.65 25.06 8.94
N HIS A 103 -24.73 24.84 10.26
CA HIS A 103 -25.30 25.83 11.18
C HIS A 103 -24.43 27.09 11.32
N VAL A 104 -23.12 26.95 11.21
CA VAL A 104 -22.19 28.09 11.19
C VAL A 104 -22.41 28.94 9.95
N MET A 105 -22.53 28.30 8.77
CA MET A 105 -22.85 28.98 7.51
C MET A 105 -24.21 29.70 7.59
N ALA A 106 -25.21 29.06 8.19
CA ALA A 106 -26.53 29.67 8.39
C ALA A 106 -26.49 30.85 9.36
N ALA A 107 -25.77 30.74 10.48
CA ALA A 107 -25.62 31.81 11.45
C ALA A 107 -24.86 33.02 10.89
N ARG A 108 -23.91 32.80 9.96
CA ARG A 108 -23.22 33.87 9.22
C ARG A 108 -24.09 34.50 8.13
N GLY A 109 -25.18 33.85 7.73
CA GLY A 109 -26.07 34.30 6.67
C GLY A 109 -25.63 33.89 5.26
N ASP A 110 -24.73 32.92 5.13
CA ASP A 110 -24.30 32.40 3.83
C ASP A 110 -25.32 31.42 3.23
N ALA A 111 -26.17 30.85 4.07
CA ALA A 111 -27.12 29.81 3.72
C ALA A 111 -28.40 29.92 4.55
N GLU A 112 -29.52 29.46 3.99
CA GLU A 112 -30.79 29.33 4.72
C GLU A 112 -30.99 27.88 5.16
N MET A 113 -31.23 27.68 6.46
CA MET A 113 -31.58 26.38 7.06
C MET A 113 -33.07 26.37 7.43
N PRO A 114 -33.98 26.03 6.50
CA PRO A 114 -35.40 26.00 6.80
C PRO A 114 -35.73 24.89 7.81
N GLU A 115 -36.60 25.18 8.78
CA GLU A 115 -37.00 24.23 9.83
C GLU A 115 -37.82 23.03 9.29
N TYR A 116 -38.47 23.17 8.13
CA TYR A 116 -39.29 22.13 7.48
C TYR A 116 -39.27 22.26 5.95
N SER A 117 -39.11 21.15 5.21
CA SER A 117 -39.47 21.11 3.79
C SER A 117 -40.98 20.90 3.68
N SER A 118 -41.71 21.86 3.12
CA SER A 118 -43.15 21.70 2.85
C SER A 118 -43.43 21.09 1.48
N ASP A 119 -42.40 20.97 0.63
CA ASP A 119 -42.51 20.41 -0.72
C ASP A 119 -41.70 19.11 -0.83
N GLU A 120 -42.37 18.01 -1.19
CA GLU A 120 -41.83 16.64 -1.35
C GLU A 120 -40.78 16.49 -2.48
N GLY A 121 -40.10 17.57 -2.89
CA GLY A 121 -39.16 17.58 -4.01
C GLY A 121 -37.88 18.40 -3.82
N ASP A 122 -37.84 19.36 -2.90
CA ASP A 122 -36.66 20.22 -2.72
C ASP A 122 -35.79 19.73 -1.57
N ARG A 123 -34.72 19.01 -1.95
CA ARG A 123 -33.63 18.64 -1.03
C ARG A 123 -33.07 19.92 -0.42
N ASN A 124 -33.32 20.16 0.86
CA ASN A 124 -32.83 21.35 1.55
C ASN A 124 -31.61 21.01 2.43
N LEU A 125 -30.98 22.03 2.99
CA LEU A 125 -29.80 21.84 3.83
C LEU A 125 -30.09 21.09 5.14
N HIS A 126 -31.33 21.14 5.64
CA HIS A 126 -31.75 20.35 6.80
C HIS A 126 -31.79 18.84 6.48
N ASP A 127 -32.27 18.45 5.30
CA ASP A 127 -32.22 17.07 4.84
C ASP A 127 -30.78 16.58 4.65
N ALA A 128 -29.90 17.46 4.15
CA ALA A 128 -28.47 17.17 4.02
C ALA A 128 -27.81 16.97 5.40
N GLU A 129 -28.05 17.87 6.36
CA GLU A 129 -27.58 17.75 7.74
C GLU A 129 -28.03 16.42 8.37
N LYS A 130 -29.31 16.08 8.23
CA LYS A 130 -29.85 14.83 8.74
C LYS A 130 -29.17 13.61 8.11
N ALA A 131 -28.95 13.63 6.79
CA ALA A 131 -28.26 12.56 6.09
C ALA A 131 -26.80 12.42 6.57
N LEU A 132 -26.08 13.53 6.77
CA LEU A 132 -24.73 13.55 7.33
C LEU A 132 -24.70 12.96 8.75
N GLY A 133 -25.66 13.34 9.60
CA GLY A 133 -25.79 12.83 10.97
C GLY A 133 -26.08 11.32 11.01
N CYS A 134 -26.98 10.82 10.15
CA CYS A 134 -27.25 9.38 10.03
C CYS A 134 -26.00 8.62 9.55
N ALA A 135 -25.31 9.12 8.52
CA ALA A 135 -24.10 8.49 8.01
C ALA A 135 -22.96 8.48 9.04
N SER A 136 -22.82 9.54 9.85
CA SER A 136 -21.88 9.57 10.97
C SER A 136 -22.17 8.47 12.00
N GLN A 137 -23.42 8.30 12.41
CA GLN A 137 -23.82 7.26 13.36
C GLN A 137 -23.58 5.86 12.82
N GLU A 138 -23.87 5.63 11.53
CA GLU A 138 -23.58 4.35 10.87
C GLU A 138 -22.08 4.04 10.84
N ALA A 139 -21.24 5.03 10.49
CA ALA A 139 -19.79 4.90 10.50
C ALA A 139 -19.26 4.55 11.90
N GLN A 140 -19.75 5.23 12.95
CA GLN A 140 -19.42 4.93 14.35
C GLN A 140 -19.90 3.53 14.78
N GLY A 141 -21.06 3.08 14.30
CA GLY A 141 -21.56 1.73 14.54
C GLY A 141 -20.67 0.65 13.93
N CYS A 142 -20.13 0.89 12.73
CA CYS A 142 -19.26 -0.04 12.03
C CYS A 142 -17.90 -0.26 12.71
N VAL A 143 -17.38 0.73 13.45
CA VAL A 143 -16.08 0.61 14.14
C VAL A 143 -16.16 -0.15 15.47
N ALA A 144 -17.37 -0.45 15.98
CA ALA A 144 -17.55 -1.17 17.26
C ALA A 144 -16.91 -2.58 17.27
N GLY A 145 -16.69 -3.18 16.10
CA GLY A 145 -16.03 -4.49 15.96
C GLY A 145 -14.52 -4.45 15.67
N ALA A 146 -13.94 -3.25 15.49
CA ALA A 146 -12.59 -3.07 14.96
C ALA A 146 -11.52 -3.78 15.81
N ASP A 147 -11.55 -3.57 17.12
CA ASP A 147 -10.61 -4.14 18.09
C ASP A 147 -10.58 -5.69 18.03
N ARG A 148 -11.74 -6.33 17.90
CA ARG A 148 -11.81 -7.79 17.78
C ARG A 148 -11.22 -8.27 16.45
N ALA A 149 -11.55 -7.59 15.35
CA ALA A 149 -11.09 -7.98 14.02
C ALA A 149 -9.56 -7.83 13.89
N VAL A 150 -9.04 -6.66 14.23
CA VAL A 150 -7.61 -6.32 14.16
C VAL A 150 -6.77 -7.22 15.06
N ARG A 151 -7.21 -7.50 16.31
CA ARG A 151 -6.49 -8.45 17.18
C ARG A 151 -6.51 -9.88 16.67
N SER A 152 -7.62 -10.31 16.06
CA SER A 152 -7.72 -11.66 15.49
C SER A 152 -6.74 -11.83 14.32
N LEU A 153 -6.67 -10.85 13.43
CA LEU A 153 -5.71 -10.83 12.32
C LEU A 153 -4.26 -10.80 12.82
N THR A 154 -3.96 -9.91 13.77
CA THR A 154 -2.61 -9.77 14.36
C THR A 154 -2.11 -11.06 14.99
N ARG A 155 -2.99 -11.78 15.71
CA ARG A 155 -2.65 -13.03 16.40
C ARG A 155 -2.69 -14.27 15.50
N THR A 156 -3.22 -14.17 14.29
CA THR A 156 -3.29 -15.30 13.36
C THR A 156 -1.88 -15.60 12.86
N PRO A 157 -1.34 -16.81 13.10
CA PRO A 157 0.00 -17.15 12.67
C PRO A 157 0.06 -17.21 11.14
N PHE A 158 1.08 -16.58 10.57
CA PHE A 158 1.47 -16.84 9.19
C PHE A 158 2.14 -18.22 9.12
N LEU A 159 1.69 -19.06 8.19
CA LEU A 159 2.19 -20.44 8.06
C LEU A 159 3.40 -20.56 7.14
N GLY A 160 3.69 -19.53 6.34
CA GLY A 160 4.86 -19.49 5.46
C GLY A 160 6.08 -18.86 6.14
N THR A 161 7.14 -18.71 5.37
CA THR A 161 8.30 -17.88 5.73
C THR A 161 8.48 -16.83 4.66
N LEU A 162 8.45 -15.55 5.05
CA LEU A 162 8.81 -14.48 4.14
C LEU A 162 10.33 -14.30 4.14
N PRO A 163 10.94 -14.08 2.97
CA PRO A 163 12.33 -13.66 2.90
C PRO A 163 12.55 -12.38 3.71
N THR A 164 13.73 -12.28 4.31
CA THR A 164 14.17 -11.10 5.04
C THR A 164 15.22 -10.29 4.28
N THR A 165 15.78 -10.88 3.20
CA THR A 165 16.73 -10.22 2.31
C THR A 165 16.41 -10.48 0.84
N PRO A 166 16.86 -9.60 -0.09
CA PRO A 166 16.75 -9.87 -1.52
C PRO A 166 17.43 -11.16 -1.98
N HIS A 167 18.51 -11.58 -1.29
CA HIS A 167 19.16 -12.85 -1.57
C HIS A 167 18.28 -14.03 -1.20
N GLU A 168 17.65 -14.01 -0.02
CA GLU A 168 16.67 -15.04 0.35
C GLU A 168 15.51 -15.09 -0.62
N THR A 169 15.02 -13.93 -1.10
CA THR A 169 13.95 -13.87 -2.09
C THR A 169 14.36 -14.54 -3.39
N ILE A 170 15.49 -14.17 -3.99
CA ILE A 170 15.89 -14.74 -5.29
C ILE A 170 16.20 -16.25 -5.18
N CYS A 171 16.80 -16.69 -4.07
CA CYS A 171 17.02 -18.12 -3.81
C CYS A 171 15.70 -18.89 -3.69
N ALA A 172 14.66 -18.30 -3.07
CA ALA A 172 13.35 -18.92 -2.98
C ALA A 172 12.59 -18.89 -4.32
N VAL A 173 12.69 -17.80 -5.09
CA VAL A 173 12.12 -17.73 -6.45
C VAL A 173 12.71 -18.82 -7.34
N ALA A 174 14.01 -19.07 -7.27
CA ALA A 174 14.68 -20.14 -8.03
C ALA A 174 14.12 -21.54 -7.73
N GLN A 175 13.53 -21.76 -6.55
CA GLN A 175 12.88 -23.03 -6.20
C GLN A 175 11.43 -23.13 -6.71
N HIS A 176 10.82 -22.00 -7.06
CA HIS A 176 9.43 -21.91 -7.49
C HIS A 176 9.28 -21.92 -9.02
N VAL A 177 10.28 -21.39 -9.73
CA VAL A 177 10.31 -21.36 -11.20
C VAL A 177 10.79 -22.70 -11.78
N ASP A 178 10.55 -22.93 -13.07
CA ASP A 178 10.69 -24.23 -13.77
C ASP A 178 12.02 -24.97 -13.50
N VAL A 179 12.01 -26.30 -13.66
CA VAL A 179 13.12 -27.23 -13.31
C VAL A 179 14.42 -26.94 -14.07
N GLU A 180 14.35 -26.28 -15.22
CA GLU A 180 15.53 -25.87 -16.00
C GLU A 180 16.16 -24.55 -15.53
N ALA A 181 15.53 -23.85 -14.57
CA ALA A 181 16.05 -22.62 -14.03
C ALA A 181 17.39 -22.84 -13.31
N LYS A 182 18.36 -21.97 -13.58
CA LYS A 182 19.69 -22.04 -12.98
C LYS A 182 19.95 -20.81 -12.13
N LEU A 183 20.03 -21.01 -10.82
CA LEU A 183 20.51 -19.99 -9.90
C LEU A 183 22.04 -19.81 -10.06
N LEU A 184 22.46 -18.59 -10.38
CA LEU A 184 23.86 -18.18 -10.47
C LEU A 184 24.16 -17.27 -9.28
N CYS A 185 24.99 -17.75 -8.36
CA CYS A 185 25.43 -17.01 -7.18
C CYS A 185 26.76 -16.30 -7.43
N ASP A 186 26.77 -15.36 -8.38
CA ASP A 186 27.93 -14.50 -8.62
C ASP A 186 27.89 -13.31 -7.66
N HIS A 187 28.19 -13.59 -6.38
CA HIS A 187 28.38 -12.53 -5.40
C HIS A 187 29.62 -11.71 -5.80
N HIS A 188 29.42 -10.58 -6.48
CA HIS A 188 30.48 -9.60 -6.76
C HIS A 188 30.83 -8.77 -5.51
N VAL A 189 30.58 -9.33 -4.34
CA VAL A 189 30.65 -8.66 -3.04
C VAL A 189 31.70 -9.37 -2.21
N HIS A 190 32.71 -8.62 -1.76
CA HIS A 190 33.88 -9.20 -1.13
C HIS A 190 33.71 -9.44 0.38
N ASP A 191 32.77 -8.75 1.04
CA ASP A 191 32.42 -8.95 2.45
C ASP A 191 30.95 -8.63 2.81
N GLU A 192 30.56 -8.96 4.05
CA GLU A 192 29.19 -8.77 4.56
C GLU A 192 28.76 -7.29 4.68
N ALA A 193 29.70 -6.35 4.85
CA ALA A 193 29.39 -4.92 4.97
C ALA A 193 29.08 -4.31 3.60
N GLU A 194 29.82 -4.72 2.57
CA GLU A 194 29.52 -4.39 1.19
C GLU A 194 28.17 -4.99 0.76
N LEU A 195 27.84 -6.21 1.21
CA LEU A 195 26.55 -6.86 0.93
C LEU A 195 25.37 -6.11 1.55
N ALA A 196 25.50 -5.73 2.83
CA ALA A 196 24.51 -4.92 3.53
C ALA A 196 24.31 -3.56 2.85
N ASN A 197 25.40 -2.93 2.39
CA ASN A 197 25.34 -1.67 1.66
C ASN A 197 24.63 -1.83 0.32
N SER A 198 24.95 -2.87 -0.47
CA SER A 198 24.30 -3.15 -1.76
C SER A 198 22.80 -3.45 -1.63
N TYR A 199 22.36 -4.09 -0.54
CA TYR A 199 20.94 -4.23 -0.24
C TYR A 199 20.29 -2.88 0.06
N SER A 200 20.91 -2.05 0.91
CA SER A 200 20.38 -0.74 1.28
C SER A 200 20.39 0.28 0.13
N SER A 201 21.29 0.11 -0.84
CA SER A 201 21.39 0.97 -2.03
C SER A 201 20.60 0.44 -3.23
N GLY A 202 19.86 -0.66 -3.09
CA GLY A 202 18.99 -1.20 -4.14
C GLY A 202 19.62 -2.13 -5.16
N PHE A 203 20.95 -2.25 -5.22
CA PHE A 203 21.66 -3.03 -6.25
C PHE A 203 21.59 -4.56 -6.04
N GLY A 204 21.07 -5.04 -4.91
CA GLY A 204 20.95 -6.47 -4.64
C GLY A 204 22.28 -7.13 -4.28
N CYS A 205 22.39 -8.46 -4.44
CA CYS A 205 23.59 -9.24 -4.08
C CYS A 205 24.39 -9.79 -5.27
N GLY A 206 24.00 -9.47 -6.50
CA GLY A 206 24.60 -10.03 -7.72
C GLY A 206 24.10 -11.43 -8.10
N CYS A 207 23.29 -12.08 -7.26
CA CYS A 207 22.59 -13.31 -7.64
C CYS A 207 21.62 -13.05 -8.79
N ARG A 208 21.51 -14.05 -9.68
CA ARG A 208 20.60 -14.04 -10.82
C ARG A 208 20.07 -15.43 -11.13
N ILE A 209 18.91 -15.53 -11.77
CA ILE A 209 18.33 -16.78 -12.23
C ILE A 209 18.32 -16.76 -13.76
N GLU A 210 18.96 -17.73 -14.38
CA GLU A 210 18.81 -17.98 -15.81
C GLU A 210 17.58 -18.87 -16.04
N LEU A 211 16.70 -18.44 -16.94
CA LEU A 211 15.42 -19.05 -17.25
C LEU A 211 15.34 -19.29 -18.75
N THR A 212 14.68 -20.36 -19.18
CA THR A 212 14.40 -20.63 -20.59
C THR A 212 12.89 -20.63 -20.80
N ASP A 213 12.39 -19.84 -21.75
CA ASP A 213 10.97 -19.85 -22.08
C ASP A 213 10.59 -21.02 -23.00
N THR A 214 9.30 -21.18 -23.28
CA THR A 214 8.80 -22.30 -24.10
C THR A 214 9.29 -22.28 -25.56
N SER A 215 9.82 -21.15 -26.03
CA SER A 215 10.43 -21.01 -27.36
C SER A 215 11.95 -21.32 -27.37
N GLY A 216 12.54 -21.58 -26.20
CA GLY A 216 13.97 -21.78 -26.04
C GLY A 216 14.77 -20.48 -25.89
N THR A 217 14.10 -19.33 -25.69
CA THR A 217 14.79 -18.06 -25.46
C THR A 217 15.28 -18.01 -24.02
N VAL A 218 16.53 -17.59 -23.83
CA VAL A 218 17.15 -17.48 -22.52
C VAL A 218 16.96 -16.09 -21.94
N TRP A 219 16.49 -16.07 -20.70
CA TRP A 219 16.19 -14.89 -19.90
C TRP A 219 17.00 -14.91 -18.61
N GLU A 220 17.23 -13.73 -18.05
CA GLU A 220 17.86 -13.55 -16.75
C GLU A 220 16.93 -12.74 -15.85
N PHE A 221 16.70 -13.25 -14.64
CA PHE A 221 15.98 -12.57 -13.57
C PHE A 221 16.94 -12.16 -12.46
N HIS A 222 16.95 -10.88 -12.08
CA HIS A 222 17.79 -10.37 -11.00
C HIS A 222 17.17 -9.13 -10.35
N ARG A 223 17.81 -8.64 -9.27
CA ARG A 223 17.45 -7.35 -8.64
C ARG A 223 18.55 -6.32 -8.88
N GLY A 224 18.17 -5.11 -9.28
CA GLY A 224 19.06 -3.96 -9.39
C GLY A 224 18.28 -2.67 -9.17
N ASP A 225 18.93 -1.58 -8.78
CA ASP A 225 18.30 -0.25 -8.60
C ASP A 225 16.94 -0.27 -7.83
N SER A 226 16.84 -1.13 -6.82
CA SER A 226 15.62 -1.37 -6.02
C SER A 226 14.44 -2.01 -6.77
N VAL A 227 14.62 -2.51 -7.98
CA VAL A 227 13.59 -3.12 -8.83
C VAL A 227 14.00 -4.55 -9.21
N TRP A 228 13.01 -5.41 -9.46
CA TRP A 228 13.24 -6.73 -10.04
C TRP A 228 13.16 -6.66 -11.55
N TYR A 229 14.14 -7.22 -12.23
CA TYR A 229 14.25 -7.18 -13.68
C TYR A 229 14.15 -8.58 -14.26
N LEU A 230 13.49 -8.66 -15.41
CA LEU A 230 13.58 -9.80 -16.32
C LEU A 230 14.13 -9.29 -17.66
N LEU A 231 15.24 -9.86 -18.11
CA LEU A 231 15.92 -9.44 -19.34
C LEU A 231 16.17 -10.62 -20.25
N ARG A 232 16.09 -10.38 -21.56
CA ARG A 232 16.44 -11.38 -22.57
C ARG A 232 17.94 -11.30 -22.83
N LEU A 233 18.68 -12.41 -22.69
CA LEU A 233 20.13 -12.38 -22.88
C LEU A 233 20.55 -11.97 -24.30
N ALA A 234 19.71 -12.26 -25.30
CA ALA A 234 19.92 -11.85 -26.69
C ALA A 234 19.83 -10.32 -26.90
N ASP A 235 19.24 -9.59 -25.96
CA ASP A 235 19.10 -8.13 -26.02
C ASP A 235 20.31 -7.39 -25.41
N ILE A 236 21.29 -8.15 -24.89
CA ILE A 236 22.59 -7.63 -24.49
C ILE A 236 23.45 -7.56 -25.77
N GLY A 237 23.84 -6.33 -26.14
CA GLY A 237 24.72 -6.14 -27.29
C GLY A 237 26.12 -6.74 -27.09
N ASP A 238 26.87 -6.91 -28.17
CA ASP A 238 28.28 -7.36 -28.11
C ASP A 238 29.19 -6.39 -27.30
N ASP A 239 28.71 -5.16 -27.09
CA ASP A 239 29.31 -4.13 -26.25
C ASP A 239 28.97 -4.29 -24.74
N GLY A 240 28.17 -5.28 -24.38
CA GLY A 240 27.66 -5.53 -23.03
C GLY A 240 26.52 -4.58 -22.62
N ILE A 241 26.00 -3.77 -23.54
CA ILE A 241 24.93 -2.82 -23.23
C ILE A 241 23.58 -3.50 -23.32
N LEU A 242 22.83 -3.46 -22.21
CA LEU A 242 21.45 -3.91 -22.14
C LEU A 242 20.54 -2.90 -22.85
N ARG A 243 19.75 -3.37 -23.82
CA ARG A 243 18.89 -2.49 -24.64
C ARG A 243 17.43 -2.54 -24.27
N ASN A 244 16.95 -3.66 -23.74
CA ASN A 244 15.58 -3.86 -23.29
C ASN A 244 15.56 -4.66 -21.99
N TRP A 245 14.62 -4.35 -21.12
CA TRP A 245 14.31 -5.12 -19.92
C TRP A 245 12.83 -4.97 -19.57
N ILE A 246 12.34 -5.89 -18.76
CA ILE A 246 11.00 -5.84 -18.18
C ILE A 246 11.19 -5.59 -16.68
N GLU A 247 10.63 -4.48 -16.20
CA GLU A 247 10.49 -4.22 -14.78
C GLU A 247 9.34 -5.05 -14.23
N LEU A 248 9.64 -5.90 -13.26
CA LEU A 248 8.66 -6.65 -12.51
C LEU A 248 8.45 -5.89 -11.20
N GLY A 249 7.23 -5.40 -10.99
CA GLY A 249 6.77 -5.14 -9.62
C GLY A 249 6.87 -6.44 -8.80
N PRO A 250 6.86 -6.40 -7.47
CA PRO A 250 6.89 -5.24 -6.60
C PRO A 250 8.33 -4.76 -6.32
N ASP A 251 8.52 -3.47 -6.04
CA ASP A 251 9.85 -2.90 -5.72
C ASP A 251 10.43 -3.43 -4.40
N ASN A 252 9.62 -4.08 -3.57
CA ASN A 252 10.07 -4.68 -2.32
C ASN A 252 11.10 -5.79 -2.60
N GLY A 253 12.32 -5.61 -2.09
CA GLY A 253 13.38 -6.61 -2.17
C GLY A 253 13.08 -7.90 -1.40
N CYS A 254 12.10 -7.88 -0.48
CA CYS A 254 11.68 -9.03 0.30
C CYS A 254 10.27 -9.50 -0.10
N ALA A 255 9.92 -9.34 -1.38
CA ALA A 255 8.63 -9.77 -1.91
C ALA A 255 8.38 -11.27 -1.71
N HIS A 256 7.12 -11.67 -1.64
CA HIS A 256 6.74 -13.07 -1.58
C HIS A 256 7.23 -13.80 -2.84
N PRO A 257 8.01 -14.89 -2.74
CA PRO A 257 8.59 -15.57 -3.91
C PRO A 257 7.55 -16.00 -4.94
N GLY A 258 6.39 -16.49 -4.48
CA GLY A 258 5.27 -16.84 -5.37
C GLY A 258 4.75 -15.67 -6.21
N HIS A 259 4.75 -14.43 -5.70
CA HIS A 259 4.33 -13.26 -6.46
C HIS A 259 5.27 -12.99 -7.62
N LEU A 260 6.58 -13.00 -7.35
CA LEU A 260 7.62 -12.82 -8.36
C LEU A 260 7.59 -13.95 -9.40
N SER A 261 7.42 -15.20 -8.97
CA SER A 261 7.27 -16.34 -9.90
C SER A 261 6.07 -16.18 -10.83
N THR A 262 4.90 -15.77 -10.32
CA THR A 262 3.72 -15.49 -11.15
C THR A 262 3.98 -14.37 -12.16
N LEU A 263 4.67 -13.30 -11.76
CA LEU A 263 5.00 -12.19 -12.66
C LEU A 263 6.02 -12.58 -13.73
N ILE A 264 7.01 -13.40 -13.38
CA ILE A 264 7.94 -13.99 -14.34
C ILE A 264 7.16 -14.82 -15.37
N GLU A 265 6.29 -15.73 -14.94
CA GLU A 265 5.49 -16.58 -15.83
C GLU A 265 4.59 -15.76 -16.77
N GLN A 266 3.94 -14.72 -16.24
CA GLN A 266 3.11 -13.80 -17.01
C GLN A 266 3.93 -13.03 -18.06
N ALA A 267 5.10 -12.50 -17.66
CA ALA A 267 5.98 -11.78 -18.55
C ALA A 267 6.51 -12.67 -19.68
N LEU A 268 6.95 -13.89 -19.37
CA LEU A 268 7.40 -14.87 -20.36
C LEU A 268 6.25 -15.23 -21.32
N SER A 269 5.05 -15.47 -20.80
CA SER A 269 3.88 -15.82 -21.62
C SER A 269 3.42 -14.69 -22.54
N ALA A 270 3.58 -13.43 -22.14
CA ALA A 270 3.17 -12.26 -22.94
C ALA A 270 4.12 -11.94 -24.11
N THR A 271 5.29 -12.60 -24.18
CA THR A 271 6.31 -12.36 -25.23
C THR A 271 6.19 -13.30 -26.43
N HIS A 272 5.21 -14.22 -26.42
CA HIS A 272 4.84 -15.12 -27.52
C HIS A 272 3.72 -14.53 -28.37
#